data_AF-A0A922ZWB5-F1
#
_entry.id   AF-A0A922ZWB5-F1
#
_cell.length_a   1.000
_cell.length_b   1.000
_cell.length_c   1.000
_cell.angle_alpha   90.00
_cell.angle_beta   90.00
_cell.angle_gamma   90.00
#
_symmetry.space_group_name_H-M   'P 1'
#
loop_
_entity.id
_entity.type
_entity.pdbx_description
1 polymer ?
#
loop_
_entity_poly.entity_id
_entity_poly.type
_entity_poly.pdbx_seq_one_letter_code
_entity_poly.pdbx_strand_id
1 'polypeptide(L)'
;MLFKTQAAKAYMKLPLFKVFFLCILLPPFLYIFSVQYLEKMFNRVYLEEIKDVYIGDSRSLFDGTITVRDAISKNISSYIRNQWIVKIGLKLDVIVTTKKGTIIYPAIFEDPAGAVSPSDPIQIAEDNYNLLNDGLVIHVNSKILYYKPISIAILFFYIGISLFFMIFSSRQNFRKSEMEEMEKIRTIDRLIEREKRSVEILKTLGKKRSELNIRYSEVREELEKEKQQASKTEDGMLEEIISLEEELNRNIGLQQEQQQEIERLKSEIDKYEKDNQKGKTKNEKEATAVSRRFKALYKNISMNKKALDGFVLIPEDMKIKCEEVIHQLNENPDLVHIKRKVFSKKSSETVLEVIFSYKGRLYFRRLPDQHIEVLSIGTKNTQLKDLEFIDSL
;
A
#
# COMPACT_ATOMS: atom_id res chain seq x y z
N MET A 1 21.53 6.90 35.52
CA MET A 1 21.90 6.70 36.95
C MET A 1 21.00 7.46 37.93
N LEU A 2 20.33 8.56 37.53
CA LEU A 2 19.46 9.37 38.39
C LEU A 2 18.04 8.81 38.66
N PHE A 3 17.55 7.87 37.83
CA PHE A 3 16.23 7.25 38.04
C PHE A 3 16.22 6.14 39.10
N LYS A 4 17.38 5.58 39.46
CA LYS A 4 17.48 4.51 40.47
C LYS A 4 17.39 5.05 41.91
N THR A 5 17.76 6.32 42.12
CA THR A 5 17.75 6.97 43.43
C THR A 5 16.40 7.54 43.83
N GLN A 6 15.50 7.86 42.89
CA GLN A 6 14.14 8.31 43.21
C GLN A 6 13.17 7.14 43.52
N ALA A 7 13.33 5.99 42.85
CA ALA A 7 12.51 4.80 43.13
C ALA A 7 12.77 4.21 44.53
N ALA A 8 14.03 4.18 44.97
CA ALA A 8 14.38 3.73 46.32
C ALA A 8 13.86 4.67 47.44
N LYS A 9 13.65 5.95 47.13
CA LYS A 9 13.15 6.95 48.10
C LYS A 9 11.62 6.93 48.26
N ALA A 10 10.90 6.38 47.29
CA ALA A 10 9.44 6.26 47.30
C ALA A 10 8.94 4.97 47.99
N TYR A 11 9.68 3.86 47.89
CA TYR A 11 9.25 2.57 48.45
C TYR A 11 9.46 2.41 49.97
N MET A 12 10.29 3.25 50.61
CA MET A 12 10.49 3.22 52.08
C MET A 12 9.48 4.05 52.88
N LYS A 13 8.62 4.83 52.22
CA LYS A 13 7.76 5.80 52.89
C LYS A 13 6.31 5.49 52.62
N LEU A 14 5.65 4.75 53.52
CA LEU A 14 4.24 4.96 53.91
C LEU A 14 3.73 3.81 54.80
N PRO A 15 3.87 2.51 54.47
CA PRO A 15 3.33 1.46 55.34
C PRO A 15 4.25 1.17 56.54
N LEU A 16 5.57 1.14 56.36
CA LEU A 16 6.51 0.87 57.45
C LEU A 16 6.48 1.97 58.52
N PHE A 17 6.41 3.24 58.11
CA PHE A 17 6.33 4.37 59.04
C PHE A 17 5.01 4.39 59.81
N LYS A 18 3.88 4.06 59.16
CA LYS A 18 2.57 3.96 59.81
C LYS A 18 2.54 2.84 60.84
N VAL A 19 3.08 1.67 60.49
CA VAL A 19 3.18 0.52 61.42
C VAL A 19 4.13 0.85 62.57
N PHE A 20 5.29 1.45 62.30
CA PHE A 20 6.26 1.85 63.32
C PHE A 20 5.69 2.91 64.29
N PHE A 21 5.01 3.93 63.77
CA PHE A 21 4.37 4.97 64.59
C PHE A 21 3.26 4.39 65.48
N LEU A 22 2.42 3.52 64.91
CA LEU A 22 1.39 2.82 65.68
C LEU A 22 2.01 1.94 66.77
N CYS A 23 3.07 1.20 66.43
CA CYS A 23 3.80 0.34 67.35
C CYS A 23 4.50 1.09 68.50
N ILE A 24 4.86 2.36 68.32
CA ILE A 24 5.47 3.18 69.38
C ILE A 24 4.41 3.85 70.25
N LEU A 25 3.32 4.33 69.65
CA LEU A 25 2.32 5.13 70.35
C LEU A 25 1.26 4.27 71.08
N LEU A 26 0.98 3.08 70.57
CA LEU A 26 -0.03 2.18 71.11
C LEU A 26 0.34 1.54 72.46
N PRO A 27 1.58 1.07 72.71
CA PRO A 27 1.93 0.46 74.00
C PRO A 27 1.81 1.41 75.21
N PRO A 28 2.29 2.67 75.17
CA PRO A 28 2.10 3.59 76.30
C PRO A 28 0.63 3.90 76.57
N PHE A 29 -0.18 4.04 75.51
CA PHE A 29 -1.61 4.28 75.65
C PHE A 29 -2.30 3.08 76.31
N LEU A 30 -2.10 1.87 75.77
CA LEU A 30 -2.67 0.65 76.36
C LEU A 30 -2.19 0.41 77.79
N TYR A 31 -0.94 0.74 78.10
CA TYR A 31 -0.39 0.66 79.44
C TYR A 31 -1.15 1.56 80.43
N ILE A 32 -1.35 2.85 80.11
CA ILE A 32 -2.07 3.79 80.99
C ILE A 32 -3.50 3.30 81.26
N PHE A 33 -4.21 2.89 80.20
CA PHE A 33 -5.57 2.37 80.35
C PHE A 33 -5.62 1.09 81.19
N SER A 34 -4.66 0.20 80.99
CA SER A 34 -4.59 -1.06 81.74
C SER A 34 -4.28 -0.85 83.22
N VAL A 35 -3.37 0.08 83.55
CA VAL A 35 -3.05 0.41 84.94
C VAL A 35 -4.26 1.05 85.64
N GLN A 36 -4.92 2.02 85.01
CA GLN A 36 -6.13 2.64 85.57
C GLN A 36 -7.27 1.63 85.78
N TYR A 37 -7.45 0.72 84.83
CA TYR A 37 -8.45 -0.34 84.93
C TYR A 37 -8.13 -1.29 86.10
N LEU A 38 -6.87 -1.72 86.23
CA LEU A 38 -6.43 -2.58 87.31
C LEU A 38 -6.56 -1.89 88.68
N GLU A 39 -6.20 -0.62 88.80
CA GLU A 39 -6.40 0.15 90.04
C GLU A 39 -7.88 0.20 90.44
N LYS A 40 -8.78 0.45 89.50
CA LYS A 40 -10.22 0.47 89.79
C LYS A 40 -10.75 -0.92 90.17
N MET A 41 -10.26 -1.96 89.51
CA MET A 41 -10.64 -3.34 89.80
C MET A 41 -10.18 -3.76 91.20
N PHE A 42 -8.91 -3.49 91.54
CA PHE A 42 -8.36 -3.79 92.86
C PHE A 42 -9.05 -3.00 93.96
N ASN A 43 -9.36 -1.73 93.74
CA ASN A 43 -10.11 -0.93 94.70
C ASN A 43 -11.44 -1.63 95.05
N ARG A 44 -12.21 -2.05 94.04
CA ARG A 44 -13.50 -2.72 94.26
C ARG A 44 -13.35 -4.05 95.00
N VAL A 45 -12.40 -4.89 94.59
CA VAL A 45 -12.19 -6.21 95.20
C VAL A 45 -11.74 -6.07 96.66
N TYR A 46 -10.74 -5.22 96.92
CA TYR A 46 -10.22 -5.04 98.28
C TYR A 46 -11.20 -4.28 99.20
N LEU A 47 -12.07 -3.42 98.66
CA LEU A 47 -13.11 -2.78 99.43
C LEU A 47 -14.15 -3.79 99.94
N GLU A 48 -14.55 -4.76 99.11
CA GLU A 48 -15.44 -5.85 99.51
C GLU A 48 -14.74 -6.78 100.52
N GLU A 49 -13.49 -7.16 100.25
CA GLU A 49 -12.76 -8.11 101.10
C GLU A 49 -12.39 -7.53 102.48
N ILE A 50 -12.09 -6.22 102.55
CA ILE A 50 -11.86 -5.54 103.84
C ILE A 50 -13.17 -5.35 104.62
N LYS A 51 -14.32 -5.15 103.95
CA LYS A 51 -15.63 -5.12 104.61
C LYS A 51 -15.97 -6.44 105.30
N ASP A 52 -15.53 -7.57 104.74
CA ASP A 52 -15.80 -8.88 105.33
C ASP A 52 -14.85 -9.23 106.50
N VAL A 53 -13.64 -8.65 106.53
CA VAL A 53 -12.59 -9.02 107.49
C VAL A 53 -12.48 -8.06 108.69
N TYR A 54 -13.03 -6.84 108.63
CA TYR A 54 -12.66 -5.78 109.60
C TYR A 54 -13.15 -5.98 111.04
N ILE A 55 -14.26 -6.70 111.30
CA ILE A 55 -14.78 -6.88 112.67
C ILE A 55 -14.20 -8.12 113.38
N GLY A 56 -13.77 -9.15 112.65
CA GLY A 56 -13.21 -10.37 113.25
C GLY A 56 -14.13 -10.99 114.32
N ASP A 57 -13.53 -11.60 115.36
CA ASP A 57 -14.27 -12.18 116.50
C ASP A 57 -14.85 -11.07 117.39
N SER A 58 -16.15 -10.84 117.26
CA SER A 58 -16.86 -9.76 117.94
C SER A 58 -16.92 -9.94 119.47
N ARG A 59 -16.62 -11.14 120.00
CA ARG A 59 -16.72 -11.45 121.43
C ARG A 59 -15.73 -10.64 122.28
N SER A 60 -14.48 -10.56 121.82
CA SER A 60 -13.41 -9.84 122.53
C SER A 60 -13.61 -8.31 122.56
N LEU A 61 -14.42 -7.77 121.65
CA LEU A 61 -14.77 -6.34 121.59
C LEU A 61 -15.85 -5.96 122.61
N PHE A 62 -16.81 -6.85 122.86
CA PHE A 62 -17.90 -6.63 123.82
C PHE A 62 -17.49 -6.94 125.27
N ASP A 63 -16.47 -7.78 125.47
CA ASP A 63 -15.91 -8.06 126.80
C ASP A 63 -14.91 -6.99 127.28
N GLY A 64 -14.67 -5.93 126.49
CA GLY A 64 -13.80 -4.81 126.85
C GLY A 64 -12.29 -5.13 126.85
N THR A 65 -11.90 -6.33 126.41
CA THR A 65 -10.49 -6.79 126.44
C THR A 65 -9.58 -6.08 125.43
N ILE A 66 -10.16 -5.54 124.35
CA ILE A 66 -9.44 -4.81 123.30
C ILE A 66 -10.30 -3.63 122.81
N THR A 67 -9.64 -2.55 122.39
CA THR A 67 -10.34 -1.42 121.76
C THR A 67 -10.69 -1.73 120.31
N VAL A 68 -11.81 -1.20 119.80
CA VAL A 68 -12.19 -1.29 118.38
C VAL A 68 -11.08 -0.75 117.47
N ARG A 69 -10.35 0.29 117.91
CA ARG A 69 -9.20 0.85 117.17
C ARG A 69 -8.06 -0.17 117.02
N ASP A 70 -7.70 -0.88 118.08
CA ASP A 70 -6.63 -1.88 118.07
C ASP A 70 -6.99 -3.13 117.26
N ALA A 71 -8.23 -3.60 117.37
CA ALA A 71 -8.73 -4.74 116.61
C ALA A 71 -8.70 -4.47 115.09
N ILE A 72 -9.22 -3.31 114.67
CA ILE A 72 -9.23 -2.88 113.27
C ILE A 72 -7.80 -2.69 112.76
N SER A 73 -6.92 -2.06 113.55
CA SER A 73 -5.53 -1.85 113.18
C SER A 73 -4.77 -3.17 112.97
N LYS A 74 -4.95 -4.14 113.88
CA LYS A 74 -4.30 -5.46 113.81
C LYS A 74 -4.82 -6.29 112.63
N ASN A 75 -6.13 -6.30 112.42
CA ASN A 75 -6.76 -7.09 111.36
C ASN A 75 -6.43 -6.53 109.97
N ILE A 76 -6.54 -5.21 109.76
CA ILE A 76 -6.19 -4.56 108.50
C ILE A 76 -4.69 -4.70 108.21
N SER A 77 -3.82 -4.48 109.20
CA SER A 77 -2.36 -4.56 108.99
C SER A 77 -1.87 -5.99 108.73
N SER A 78 -2.50 -7.00 109.36
CA SER A 78 -2.24 -8.42 109.08
C SER A 78 -2.68 -8.81 107.67
N TYR A 79 -3.88 -8.38 107.28
CA TYR A 79 -4.43 -8.60 105.94
C TYR A 79 -3.55 -7.99 104.84
N ILE A 80 -3.15 -6.71 104.96
CA ILE A 80 -2.27 -6.03 103.99
C ILE A 80 -0.92 -6.75 103.86
N ARG A 81 -0.35 -7.27 104.96
CA ARG A 81 0.96 -7.95 104.96
C ARG A 81 0.92 -9.32 104.27
N ASN A 82 -0.19 -10.02 104.37
CA ASN A 82 -0.34 -11.37 103.81
C ASN A 82 -0.56 -11.37 102.28
N GLN A 83 -0.99 -10.25 101.71
CA GLN A 83 -1.32 -10.16 100.29
C GLN A 83 -0.05 -10.08 99.40
N TRP A 84 0.09 -11.06 98.49
CA TRP A 84 1.20 -11.15 97.55
C TRP A 84 1.27 -9.93 96.60
N ILE A 85 0.12 -9.34 96.26
CA ILE A 85 0.06 -8.21 95.33
C ILE A 85 0.64 -6.91 95.90
N VAL A 86 0.59 -6.76 97.24
CA VAL A 86 1.22 -5.63 97.95
C VAL A 86 2.74 -5.73 97.84
N LYS A 87 3.29 -6.95 97.86
CA LYS A 87 4.73 -7.20 97.63
C LYS A 87 5.16 -6.87 96.20
N ILE A 88 4.28 -7.11 95.22
CA ILE A 88 4.58 -6.93 93.79
C ILE A 88 4.33 -5.47 93.32
N GLY A 89 3.68 -4.62 94.12
CA GLY A 89 3.70 -3.18 93.87
C GLY A 89 2.43 -2.40 94.08
N LEU A 90 1.37 -3.03 94.59
CA LEU A 90 0.14 -2.34 94.94
C LEU A 90 0.28 -1.66 96.30
N LYS A 91 0.13 -0.34 96.36
CA LYS A 91 -0.01 0.39 97.62
C LYS A 91 -1.50 0.52 97.94
N LEU A 92 -1.91 -0.09 99.05
CA LEU A 92 -3.27 0.00 99.59
C LEU A 92 -3.27 1.05 100.70
N ASP A 93 -3.87 2.20 100.43
CA ASP A 93 -4.17 3.21 101.45
C ASP A 93 -5.60 2.95 101.94
N VAL A 94 -5.72 2.34 103.13
CA VAL A 94 -7.00 2.04 103.77
C VAL A 94 -7.28 3.10 104.82
N ILE A 95 -8.45 3.74 104.75
CA ILE A 95 -8.92 4.72 105.73
C ILE A 95 -10.28 4.22 106.24
N VAL A 96 -10.41 4.11 107.55
CA VAL A 96 -11.67 3.75 108.20
C VAL A 96 -12.15 4.96 108.99
N THR A 97 -13.34 5.45 108.66
CA THR A 97 -13.98 6.61 109.32
C THR A 97 -15.35 6.23 109.90
N THR A 98 -15.76 6.90 110.97
CA THR A 98 -17.16 6.85 111.44
C THR A 98 -18.05 7.72 110.54
N LYS A 99 -19.37 7.51 110.55
CA LYS A 99 -20.33 8.42 109.86
C LYS A 99 -20.20 9.89 110.31
N LYS A 100 -19.67 10.13 111.52
CA LYS A 100 -19.40 11.45 112.10
C LYS A 100 -18.04 12.05 111.69
N GLY A 101 -17.26 11.36 110.86
CA GLY A 101 -15.99 11.84 110.31
C GLY A 101 -14.76 11.57 111.18
N THR A 102 -14.88 10.81 112.27
CA THR A 102 -13.75 10.46 113.12
C THR A 102 -12.91 9.37 112.46
N ILE A 103 -11.61 9.60 112.28
CA ILE A 103 -10.66 8.64 111.71
C ILE A 103 -10.31 7.59 112.76
N ILE A 104 -10.59 6.32 112.45
CA ILE A 104 -10.30 5.16 113.31
C ILE A 104 -9.00 4.49 112.86
N TYR A 105 -8.71 4.50 111.57
CA TYR A 105 -7.49 3.96 110.99
C TYR A 105 -6.98 4.85 109.85
N PRO A 106 -5.67 5.15 109.75
CA PRO A 106 -4.57 4.65 110.60
C PRO A 106 -4.48 5.40 111.94
N ALA A 107 -4.01 4.71 113.00
CA ALA A 107 -3.98 5.20 114.39
C ALA A 107 -2.90 6.29 114.67
N ILE A 108 -2.58 7.11 113.68
CA ILE A 108 -1.46 8.08 113.73
C ILE A 108 -1.89 9.40 114.40
N PHE A 109 -3.19 9.61 114.58
CA PHE A 109 -3.74 10.77 115.30
C PHE A 109 -4.02 10.39 116.75
N GLU A 110 -2.98 10.45 117.60
CA GLU A 110 -3.18 10.58 119.04
C GLU A 110 -3.68 12.00 119.32
N ASP A 111 -4.94 12.12 119.71
CA ASP A 111 -5.50 13.35 120.25
C ASP A 111 -4.85 13.57 121.63
N PRO A 112 -4.08 14.65 121.88
CA PRO A 112 -3.28 14.81 123.09
C PRO A 112 -4.11 15.08 124.36
N ALA A 113 -5.43 14.93 124.29
CA ALA A 113 -6.37 15.21 125.38
C ALA A 113 -7.12 13.97 125.92
N GLY A 114 -6.67 12.74 125.61
CA GLY A 114 -7.39 11.52 125.97
C GLY A 114 -6.54 10.34 126.46
N ALA A 115 -5.30 10.55 126.92
CA ALA A 115 -4.46 9.50 127.51
C ALA A 115 -4.83 9.21 128.99
N VAL A 116 -6.12 9.03 129.27
CA VAL A 116 -6.59 8.40 130.49
C VAL A 116 -6.87 6.96 130.11
N SER A 117 -6.03 6.02 130.58
CA SER A 117 -6.35 4.60 130.51
C SER A 117 -7.72 4.38 131.15
N PRO A 118 -8.76 3.93 130.42
CA PRO A 118 -9.96 3.46 131.06
C PRO A 118 -9.59 2.14 131.74
N SER A 119 -9.32 2.17 133.03
CA SER A 119 -9.00 0.96 133.81
C SER A 119 -10.20 0.04 134.00
N ASP A 120 -11.37 0.38 133.43
CA ASP A 120 -12.61 -0.37 133.59
C ASP A 120 -13.05 -1.00 132.26
N PRO A 121 -13.00 -2.35 132.12
CA PRO A 121 -13.41 -3.06 130.90
C PRO A 121 -14.83 -2.72 130.42
N ILE A 122 -15.71 -2.32 131.34
CA ILE A 122 -17.09 -1.92 131.04
C ILE A 122 -17.13 -0.61 130.22
N GLN A 123 -16.28 0.36 130.54
CA GLN A 123 -16.22 1.63 129.80
C GLN A 123 -15.66 1.43 128.39
N ILE A 124 -14.67 0.55 128.25
CA ILE A 124 -14.12 0.18 126.93
C ILE A 124 -15.18 -0.52 126.08
N ALA A 125 -15.99 -1.40 126.67
CA ALA A 125 -17.08 -2.08 125.98
C ALA A 125 -18.20 -1.10 125.56
N GLU A 126 -18.54 -0.11 126.39
CA GLU A 126 -19.51 0.94 126.08
C GLU A 126 -19.03 1.85 124.93
N ASP A 127 -17.77 2.30 124.98
CA ASP A 127 -17.15 3.09 123.91
C ASP A 127 -17.06 2.30 122.61
N ASN A 128 -16.71 1.01 122.68
CA ASN A 128 -16.70 0.11 121.54
C ASN A 128 -18.11 -0.05 120.93
N TYR A 129 -19.14 -0.21 121.76
CA TYR A 129 -20.53 -0.32 121.33
C TYR A 129 -21.01 0.96 120.63
N ASN A 130 -20.71 2.12 121.21
CA ASN A 130 -21.06 3.43 120.64
C ASN A 130 -20.38 3.66 119.28
N LEU A 131 -19.10 3.31 119.15
CA LEU A 131 -18.35 3.42 117.89
C LEU A 131 -18.87 2.47 116.79
N LEU A 132 -19.31 1.26 117.16
CA LEU A 132 -19.90 0.31 116.21
C LEU A 132 -21.30 0.73 115.77
N ASN A 133 -22.11 1.29 116.68
CA ASN A 133 -23.47 1.76 116.38
C ASN A 133 -23.47 3.01 115.46
N ASP A 134 -22.45 3.86 115.57
CA ASP A 134 -22.25 5.01 114.67
C ASP A 134 -22.00 4.61 113.21
N GLY A 135 -21.66 3.34 112.95
CA GLY A 135 -21.46 2.79 111.62
C GLY A 135 -20.12 3.20 111.00
N LEU A 136 -19.41 2.20 110.46
CA LEU A 136 -18.07 2.37 109.91
C LEU A 136 -18.13 2.48 108.38
N VAL A 137 -17.51 3.53 107.84
CA VAL A 137 -17.35 3.75 106.41
C VAL A 137 -15.90 3.48 106.05
N ILE A 138 -15.70 2.55 105.10
CA ILE A 138 -14.38 2.10 104.69
C ILE A 138 -14.07 2.71 103.32
N HIS A 139 -12.97 3.45 103.24
CA HIS A 139 -12.42 3.97 102.01
C HIS A 139 -11.09 3.28 101.72
N VAL A 140 -11.04 2.53 100.62
CA VAL A 140 -9.81 1.88 100.14
C VAL A 140 -9.35 2.61 98.89
N ASN A 141 -8.11 3.07 98.86
CA ASN A 141 -7.46 3.63 97.68
C ASN A 141 -6.27 2.75 97.31
N SER A 142 -6.41 2.01 96.22
CA SER A 142 -5.33 1.20 95.67
C SER A 142 -4.60 1.98 94.56
N LYS A 143 -3.30 2.23 94.75
CA LYS A 143 -2.42 2.84 93.73
C LYS A 143 -1.33 1.86 93.33
N ILE A 144 -1.13 1.66 92.02
CA ILE A 144 -0.03 0.87 91.50
C ILE A 144 1.17 1.80 91.32
N LEU A 145 2.30 1.48 91.96
CA LEU A 145 3.49 2.30 91.81
C LEU A 145 4.17 1.98 90.48
N TYR A 146 4.42 3.02 89.67
CA TYR A 146 4.97 2.90 88.32
C TYR A 146 6.29 2.12 88.23
N TYR A 147 7.14 2.20 89.26
CA TYR A 147 8.46 1.56 89.30
C TYR A 147 8.45 0.12 89.84
N LYS A 148 7.28 -0.45 90.13
CA LYS A 148 7.15 -1.79 90.70
C LYS A 148 6.97 -2.86 89.61
N PRO A 149 7.31 -4.14 89.90
CA PRO A 149 7.41 -5.18 88.87
C PRO A 149 6.11 -5.42 88.10
N ILE A 150 4.92 -5.25 88.70
CA ILE A 150 3.65 -5.42 87.98
C ILE A 150 3.50 -4.41 86.84
N SER A 151 3.83 -3.15 87.10
CA SER A 151 3.77 -2.06 86.13
C SER A 151 4.77 -2.28 84.99
N ILE A 152 6.01 -2.66 85.34
CA ILE A 152 7.08 -2.96 84.39
C ILE A 152 6.72 -4.17 83.50
N ALA A 153 6.15 -5.23 84.08
CA ALA A 153 5.73 -6.42 83.36
C ALA A 153 4.64 -6.12 82.31
N ILE A 154 3.64 -5.32 82.67
CA ILE A 154 2.57 -4.88 81.75
C ILE A 154 3.19 -4.09 80.59
N LEU A 155 4.13 -3.19 80.87
CA LEU A 155 4.80 -2.41 79.83
C LEU A 155 5.60 -3.29 78.86
N PHE A 156 6.42 -4.21 79.37
CA PHE A 156 7.19 -5.14 78.52
C PHE A 156 6.30 -6.04 77.68
N PHE A 157 5.14 -6.47 78.22
CA PHE A 157 4.18 -7.26 77.48
C PHE A 157 3.66 -6.53 76.23
N TYR A 158 3.27 -5.26 76.38
CA TYR A 158 2.80 -4.46 75.24
C TYR A 158 3.91 -4.10 74.25
N ILE A 159 5.14 -3.84 74.73
CA ILE A 159 6.31 -3.64 73.85
C ILE A 159 6.60 -4.91 73.04
N GLY A 160 6.52 -6.09 73.67
CA GLY A 160 6.75 -7.38 73.02
C GLY A 160 5.75 -7.68 71.91
N ILE A 161 4.45 -7.46 72.16
CA ILE A 161 3.39 -7.60 71.15
C ILE A 161 3.64 -6.67 69.96
N SER A 162 4.03 -5.43 70.25
CA SER A 162 4.30 -4.42 69.24
C SER A 162 5.49 -4.81 68.33
N LEU A 163 6.59 -5.29 68.92
CA LEU A 163 7.75 -5.78 68.18
C LEU A 163 7.42 -7.01 67.32
N PHE A 164 6.63 -7.94 67.87
CA PHE A 164 6.19 -9.12 67.13
C PHE A 164 5.39 -8.74 65.87
N PHE A 165 4.46 -7.80 66.00
CA PHE A 165 3.67 -7.29 64.87
C PHE A 165 4.57 -6.65 63.79
N MET A 166 5.58 -5.88 64.20
CA MET A 166 6.55 -5.26 63.28
C MET A 166 7.36 -6.32 62.50
N ILE A 167 7.85 -7.35 63.18
CA ILE A 167 8.61 -8.46 62.55
C ILE A 167 7.72 -9.22 61.56
N PHE A 168 6.48 -9.51 61.93
CA PHE A 168 5.55 -10.21 61.05
C PHE A 168 5.21 -9.39 59.79
N SER A 169 4.85 -8.12 59.96
CA SER A 169 4.49 -7.22 58.85
C SER A 169 5.65 -7.01 57.88
N SER A 170 6.87 -6.81 58.40
CA SER A 170 8.07 -6.65 57.55
C SER A 170 8.38 -7.89 56.72
N ARG A 171 8.27 -9.09 57.29
CA ARG A 171 8.44 -10.36 56.55
C ARG A 171 7.40 -10.52 55.44
N GLN A 172 6.15 -10.15 55.71
CA GLN A 172 5.08 -10.22 54.71
C GLN A 172 5.30 -9.23 53.57
N ASN A 173 5.70 -7.99 53.90
CA ASN A 173 5.97 -6.94 52.91
C ASN A 173 7.18 -7.28 52.02
N PHE A 174 8.22 -7.92 52.58
CA PHE A 174 9.40 -8.32 51.81
C PHE A 174 9.07 -9.35 50.72
N ARG A 175 8.29 -10.39 51.07
CA ARG A 175 7.86 -11.42 50.10
C ARG A 175 7.05 -10.83 48.94
N LYS A 176 6.19 -9.85 49.24
CA LYS A 176 5.41 -9.15 48.21
C LYS A 176 6.30 -8.33 47.27
N SER A 177 7.31 -7.65 47.83
CA SER A 177 8.28 -6.87 47.04
C SER A 177 9.09 -7.77 46.10
N GLU A 178 9.53 -8.94 46.54
CA GLU A 178 10.26 -9.89 45.68
C GLU A 178 9.41 -10.38 44.51
N MET A 179 8.13 -10.66 44.74
CA MET A 179 7.20 -11.04 43.66
C MET A 179 7.01 -9.91 42.65
N GLU A 180 6.81 -8.67 43.12
CA GLU A 180 6.69 -7.50 42.25
C GLU A 180 7.98 -7.26 41.44
N GLU A 181 9.16 -7.47 42.03
CA GLU A 181 10.43 -7.36 41.32
C GLU A 181 10.59 -8.46 40.26
N MET A 182 10.23 -9.69 40.57
CA MET A 182 10.26 -10.79 39.60
C MET A 182 9.30 -10.56 38.43
N GLU A 183 8.11 -10.00 38.67
CA GLU A 183 7.18 -9.61 37.61
C GLU A 183 7.73 -8.47 36.75
N LYS A 184 8.37 -7.48 37.37
CA LYS A 184 9.05 -6.39 36.64
C LYS A 184 10.17 -6.93 35.75
N ILE A 185 11.01 -7.83 36.28
CA ILE A 185 12.09 -8.48 35.51
C ILE A 185 11.51 -9.25 34.33
N ARG A 186 10.49 -10.08 34.54
CA ARG A 186 9.81 -10.81 33.46
C ARG A 186 9.22 -9.88 32.41
N THR A 187 8.69 -8.73 32.82
CA THR A 187 8.14 -7.73 31.92
C THR A 187 9.25 -7.09 31.09
N ILE A 188 10.37 -6.74 31.73
CA ILE A 188 11.57 -6.21 31.04
C ILE A 188 12.08 -7.22 30.02
N ASP A 189 12.22 -8.49 30.39
CA ASP A 189 12.69 -9.54 29.48
C ASP A 189 11.78 -9.69 28.26
N ARG A 190 10.46 -9.70 28.49
CA ARG A 190 9.46 -9.72 27.40
C ARG A 190 9.57 -8.50 26.49
N LEU A 191 9.83 -7.32 27.05
CA LEU A 191 10.00 -6.09 26.27
C LEU A 191 11.29 -6.14 25.44
N ILE A 192 12.40 -6.60 26.01
CA ILE A 192 13.68 -6.78 25.31
C ILE A 192 13.52 -7.76 24.15
N GLU A 193 12.81 -8.88 24.37
CA GLU A 193 12.56 -9.87 23.33
C GLU A 193 11.68 -9.30 22.19
N ARG A 194 10.70 -8.45 22.53
CA ARG A 194 9.88 -7.76 21.55
C ARG A 194 10.70 -6.77 20.73
N GLU A 195 11.55 -5.98 21.40
CA GLU A 195 12.45 -5.04 20.75
C GLU A 195 13.40 -5.75 19.77
N LYS A 196 14.02 -6.86 20.20
CA LYS A 196 14.87 -7.69 19.32
C LYS A 196 14.12 -8.15 18.07
N ARG A 197 12.90 -8.68 18.23
CA ARG A 197 12.05 -9.09 17.09
C ARG A 197 11.72 -7.92 16.17
N SER A 198 11.37 -6.76 16.72
CA SER A 198 11.11 -5.56 15.92
C SER A 198 12.34 -5.11 15.14
N VAL A 199 13.53 -5.13 15.74
CA VAL A 199 14.80 -4.81 15.06
C VAL A 199 15.10 -5.79 13.94
N GLU A 200 14.88 -7.09 14.16
CA GLU A 200 15.07 -8.11 13.13
C GLU A 200 14.09 -7.93 11.96
N ILE A 201 12.82 -7.67 12.24
CA ILE A 201 11.81 -7.33 11.22
C ILE A 201 12.25 -6.09 10.44
N LEU A 202 12.68 -5.02 11.10
CA LEU A 202 13.18 -3.81 10.41
C LEU A 202 14.40 -4.12 9.52
N LYS A 203 15.32 -4.98 9.97
CA LYS A 203 16.47 -5.39 9.16
C LYS A 203 16.04 -6.17 7.92
N THR A 204 15.09 -7.10 8.04
CA THR A 204 14.57 -7.86 6.90
C THR A 204 13.79 -6.97 5.93
N LEU A 205 12.95 -6.06 6.42
CA LEU A 205 12.24 -5.08 5.60
C LEU A 205 13.21 -4.13 4.88
N GLY A 206 14.27 -3.68 5.57
CA GLY A 206 15.34 -2.88 4.97
C GLY A 206 16.02 -3.60 3.81
N LYS A 207 16.35 -4.89 3.97
CA LYS A 207 16.90 -5.72 2.88
C LYS A 207 15.92 -5.84 1.71
N LYS A 208 14.65 -6.18 1.98
CA LYS A 208 13.61 -6.29 0.93
C LYS A 208 13.41 -4.98 0.18
N ARG A 209 13.43 -3.85 0.89
CA ARG A 209 13.34 -2.51 0.26
C ARG A 209 14.53 -2.25 -0.66
N SER A 210 15.74 -2.57 -0.21
CA SER A 210 16.95 -2.42 -1.02
C SER A 210 16.88 -3.30 -2.29
N GLU A 211 16.47 -4.56 -2.14
CA GLU A 211 16.31 -5.49 -3.27
C GLU A 211 15.23 -4.99 -4.25
N LEU A 212 14.09 -4.53 -3.75
CA LEU A 212 13.02 -4.01 -4.59
C LEU A 212 13.43 -2.74 -5.32
N ASN A 213 14.22 -1.87 -4.69
CA ASN A 213 14.77 -0.68 -5.34
C ASN A 213 15.73 -1.05 -6.48
N ILE A 214 16.57 -2.07 -6.30
CA ILE A 214 17.48 -2.57 -7.34
C ILE A 214 16.66 -3.09 -8.53
N ARG A 215 15.68 -3.96 -8.29
CA ARG A 215 14.78 -4.47 -9.35
C ARG A 215 14.02 -3.35 -10.05
N TYR A 216 13.56 -2.35 -9.30
CA TYR A 216 12.86 -1.21 -9.87
C TYR A 216 13.79 -0.40 -10.80
N SER A 217 15.05 -0.17 -10.40
CA SER A 217 16.02 0.49 -11.27
C SER A 217 16.35 -0.33 -12.52
N GLU A 218 16.49 -1.65 -12.40
CA GLU A 218 16.76 -2.55 -13.53
C GLU A 218 15.61 -2.52 -14.55
N VAL A 219 14.37 -2.71 -14.09
CA VAL A 219 13.18 -2.66 -14.95
C VAL A 219 13.02 -1.29 -15.60
N ARG A 220 13.33 -0.20 -14.88
CA ARG A 220 13.29 1.15 -15.44
C ARG A 220 14.35 1.34 -16.53
N GLU A 221 15.56 0.83 -16.33
CA GLU A 221 16.63 0.91 -17.32
C GLU A 221 16.30 0.08 -18.56
N GLU A 222 15.75 -1.13 -18.37
CA GLU A 222 15.27 -1.99 -19.47
C GLU A 222 14.16 -1.30 -20.28
N LEU A 223 13.18 -0.71 -19.60
CA LEU A 223 12.11 0.04 -20.26
C LEU A 223 12.64 1.25 -21.06
N GLU A 224 13.62 1.98 -20.53
CA GLU A 224 14.24 3.08 -21.27
C GLU A 224 15.04 2.58 -22.48
N LYS A 225 15.74 1.45 -22.37
CA LYS A 225 16.42 0.80 -23.50
C LYS A 225 15.43 0.37 -24.57
N GLU A 226 14.33 -0.28 -24.20
CA GLU A 226 13.27 -0.67 -25.13
C GLU A 226 12.64 0.54 -25.82
N LYS A 227 12.34 1.61 -25.07
CA LYS A 227 11.82 2.87 -25.65
C LYS A 227 12.80 3.48 -26.65
N GLN A 228 14.08 3.54 -26.31
CA GLN A 228 15.10 4.06 -27.23
C GLN A 228 15.23 3.17 -28.47
N GLN A 229 15.15 1.85 -28.30
CA GLN A 229 15.19 0.91 -29.42
C GLN A 229 13.97 1.06 -30.32
N ALA A 230 12.77 1.15 -29.74
CA ALA A 230 11.53 1.38 -30.47
C ALA A 230 11.58 2.72 -31.23
N SER A 231 12.03 3.81 -30.59
CA SER A 231 12.20 5.11 -31.25
C SER A 231 13.17 5.03 -32.43
N LYS A 232 14.32 4.35 -32.28
CA LYS A 232 15.26 4.16 -33.39
C LYS A 232 14.68 3.32 -34.52
N THR A 233 13.88 2.31 -34.19
CA THR A 233 13.19 1.49 -35.19
C THR A 233 12.11 2.29 -35.91
N GLU A 234 11.34 3.10 -35.18
CA GLU A 234 10.36 4.04 -35.76
C GLU A 234 11.05 5.05 -36.69
N ASP A 235 12.14 5.67 -36.25
CA ASP A 235 12.91 6.60 -37.08
C ASP A 235 13.43 5.94 -38.37
N GLY A 236 13.95 4.71 -38.28
CA GLY A 236 14.39 3.94 -39.45
C GLY A 236 13.25 3.59 -40.41
N MET A 237 12.07 3.24 -39.88
CA MET A 237 10.86 3.02 -40.69
C MET A 237 10.39 4.31 -41.36
N LEU A 238 10.47 5.46 -40.67
CA LEU A 238 10.14 6.76 -41.25
C LEU A 238 11.10 7.14 -42.37
N GLU A 239 12.40 6.91 -42.22
CA GLU A 239 13.38 7.10 -43.30
C GLU A 239 13.09 6.20 -44.52
N GLU A 240 12.74 4.93 -44.29
CA GLU A 240 12.34 4.02 -45.35
C GLU A 240 11.07 4.51 -46.08
N ILE A 241 10.04 4.93 -45.34
CA ILE A 241 8.81 5.50 -45.91
C ILE A 241 9.13 6.73 -46.76
N ILE A 242 9.96 7.66 -46.28
CA ILE A 242 10.37 8.84 -47.05
C ILE A 242 11.07 8.43 -48.35
N SER A 243 11.99 7.46 -48.28
CA SER A 243 12.71 6.98 -49.47
C SER A 243 11.78 6.34 -50.51
N LEU A 244 10.78 5.58 -50.04
CA LEU A 244 9.76 4.96 -50.87
C LEU A 244 8.82 6.00 -51.48
N GLU A 245 8.43 7.04 -50.72
CA GLU A 245 7.65 8.16 -51.24
C GLU A 245 8.40 8.93 -52.32
N GLU A 246 9.71 9.16 -52.16
CA GLU A 246 10.54 9.80 -53.17
C GLU A 246 10.67 8.95 -54.45
N GLU A 247 10.84 7.63 -54.31
CA GLU A 247 10.88 6.71 -55.45
C GLU A 247 9.52 6.64 -56.17
N LEU A 248 8.42 6.60 -55.41
CA LEU A 248 7.07 6.58 -55.96
C LEU A 248 6.75 7.87 -56.70
N ASN A 249 7.12 9.03 -56.15
CA ASN A 249 6.97 10.32 -56.82
C ASN A 249 7.80 10.40 -58.12
N ARG A 250 9.02 9.88 -58.13
CA ARG A 250 9.84 9.78 -59.35
C ARG A 250 9.17 8.89 -60.40
N ASN A 251 8.65 7.74 -60.00
CA ASN A 251 7.93 6.83 -60.90
C ASN A 251 6.65 7.46 -61.46
N ILE A 252 5.88 8.19 -60.65
CA ILE A 252 4.71 8.94 -61.12
C ILE A 252 5.13 9.98 -62.16
N GLY A 253 6.22 10.73 -61.91
CA GLY A 253 6.76 11.69 -62.88
C GLY A 253 7.11 11.04 -64.22
N LEU A 254 7.85 9.93 -64.19
CA LEU A 254 8.18 9.16 -65.39
C LEU A 254 6.93 8.63 -66.12
N GLN A 255 5.93 8.15 -65.38
CA GLN A 255 4.67 7.71 -65.98
C GLN A 255 3.92 8.86 -66.66
N GLN A 256 3.90 10.05 -66.05
CA GLN A 256 3.27 11.23 -66.65
C GLN A 256 3.99 11.66 -67.93
N GLU A 257 5.32 11.67 -67.94
CA GLU A 257 6.12 11.97 -69.14
C GLU A 257 5.85 10.96 -70.26
N GLN A 258 5.85 9.67 -69.93
CA GLN A 258 5.52 8.60 -70.88
C GLN A 258 4.11 8.75 -71.43
N GLN A 259 3.13 9.09 -70.57
CA GLN A 259 1.75 9.29 -71.00
C GLN A 259 1.62 10.49 -71.94
N GLN A 260 2.30 11.60 -71.66
CA GLN A 260 2.35 12.77 -72.55
C GLN A 260 2.97 12.43 -73.90
N GLU A 261 4.05 11.64 -73.91
CA GLU A 261 4.69 11.19 -75.14
C GLU A 261 3.78 10.26 -75.95
N ILE A 262 3.08 9.34 -75.30
CA ILE A 262 2.08 8.47 -75.95
C ILE A 262 0.96 9.32 -76.58
N GLU A 263 0.46 10.34 -75.88
CA GLU A 263 -0.56 11.24 -76.41
C GLU A 263 -0.05 12.05 -77.61
N ARG A 264 1.19 12.54 -77.54
CA ARG A 264 1.85 13.24 -78.65
C ARG A 264 1.99 12.34 -79.88
N LEU A 265 2.50 11.13 -79.71
CA LEU A 265 2.67 10.14 -80.78
C LEU A 265 1.32 9.74 -81.37
N LYS A 266 0.29 9.52 -80.54
CA LYS A 266 -1.08 9.26 -81.03
C LYS A 266 -1.60 10.41 -81.89
N SER A 267 -1.43 11.66 -81.45
CA SER A 267 -1.82 12.82 -82.24
C SER A 267 -1.07 12.91 -83.56
N GLU A 268 0.19 12.49 -83.61
CA GLU A 268 1.00 12.49 -84.82
C GLU A 268 0.52 11.41 -85.79
N ILE A 269 0.25 10.19 -85.30
CA ILE A 269 -0.34 9.09 -86.07
C ILE A 269 -1.68 9.51 -86.68
N ASP A 270 -2.57 10.13 -85.89
CA ASP A 270 -3.88 10.61 -86.36
C ASP A 270 -3.75 11.62 -87.51
N LYS A 271 -2.73 12.49 -87.48
CA LYS A 271 -2.46 13.45 -88.57
C LYS A 271 -2.01 12.72 -89.83
N TYR A 272 -1.05 11.80 -89.71
CA TYR A 272 -0.58 10.99 -90.84
C TYR A 272 -1.71 10.15 -91.46
N GLU A 273 -2.59 9.56 -90.65
CA GLU A 273 -3.72 8.79 -91.16
C GLU A 273 -4.72 9.67 -91.92
N LYS A 274 -5.07 10.84 -91.39
CA LYS A 274 -5.96 11.80 -92.06
C LYS A 274 -5.39 12.28 -93.40
N ASP A 275 -4.09 12.55 -93.46
CA ASP A 275 -3.43 12.98 -94.69
C ASP A 275 -3.35 11.84 -95.72
N ASN A 276 -3.11 10.60 -95.28
CA ASN A 276 -3.12 9.43 -96.14
C ASN A 276 -4.53 9.12 -96.69
N GLN A 277 -5.57 9.25 -95.88
CA GLN A 277 -6.96 9.09 -96.33
C GLN A 277 -7.36 10.13 -97.39
N LYS A 278 -7.01 11.41 -97.18
CA LYS A 278 -7.23 12.48 -98.17
C LYS A 278 -6.51 12.18 -99.50
N GLY A 279 -5.29 11.65 -99.43
CA GLY A 279 -4.53 11.22 -100.61
C GLY A 279 -5.23 10.10 -101.39
N LYS A 280 -5.73 9.07 -100.70
CA LYS A 280 -6.46 7.95 -101.33
C LYS A 280 -7.74 8.41 -102.03
N THR A 281 -8.57 9.24 -101.37
CA THR A 281 -9.82 9.72 -101.96
C THR A 281 -9.60 10.62 -103.18
N LYS A 282 -8.50 11.39 -103.22
CA LYS A 282 -8.12 12.18 -104.40
C LYS A 282 -7.77 11.29 -105.59
N ASN A 283 -6.95 10.26 -105.35
CA ASN A 283 -6.52 9.33 -106.39
C ASN A 283 -7.70 8.53 -106.98
N GLU A 284 -8.67 8.10 -106.17
CA GLU A 284 -9.87 7.39 -106.64
C GLU A 284 -10.77 8.28 -107.54
N LYS A 285 -10.91 9.56 -107.19
CA LYS A 285 -11.67 10.53 -108.01
C LYS A 285 -10.97 10.78 -109.36
N GLU A 286 -9.65 10.93 -109.36
CA GLU A 286 -8.86 11.09 -110.58
C GLU A 286 -8.93 9.84 -111.47
N ALA A 287 -8.83 8.63 -110.89
CA ALA A 287 -8.95 7.37 -111.64
C ALA A 287 -10.33 7.23 -112.31
N THR A 288 -11.39 7.66 -111.62
CA THR A 288 -12.76 7.65 -112.16
C THR A 288 -12.92 8.66 -113.31
N ALA A 289 -12.35 9.86 -113.20
CA ALA A 289 -12.38 10.87 -114.26
C ALA A 289 -11.63 10.39 -115.51
N VAL A 290 -10.45 9.79 -115.31
CA VAL A 290 -9.63 9.18 -116.35
C VAL A 290 -10.36 8.02 -117.03
N SER A 291 -11.06 7.17 -116.27
CA SER A 291 -11.88 6.07 -116.82
C SER A 291 -12.96 6.59 -117.78
N ARG A 292 -13.68 7.65 -117.39
CA ARG A 292 -14.71 8.28 -118.25
C ARG A 292 -14.09 8.86 -119.52
N ARG A 293 -12.93 9.52 -119.41
CA ARG A 293 -12.20 10.08 -120.55
C ARG A 293 -11.77 8.99 -121.54
N PHE A 294 -11.16 7.92 -121.05
CA PHE A 294 -10.71 6.82 -121.90
C PHE A 294 -11.88 6.10 -122.60
N LYS A 295 -13.00 5.89 -121.90
CA LYS A 295 -14.21 5.28 -122.49
C LYS A 295 -14.85 6.14 -123.59
N ALA A 296 -14.71 7.46 -123.53
CA ALA A 296 -15.23 8.37 -124.55
C ALA A 296 -14.32 8.47 -125.78
N LEU A 297 -13.00 8.47 -125.59
CA LEU A 297 -12.02 8.69 -126.66
C LEU A 297 -11.65 7.42 -127.42
N TYR A 298 -11.55 6.27 -126.75
CA TYR A 298 -11.04 5.03 -127.33
C TYR A 298 -12.11 3.94 -127.30
N LYS A 299 -12.83 3.79 -128.42
CA LYS A 299 -13.96 2.85 -128.52
C LYS A 299 -13.53 1.39 -128.63
N ASN A 300 -12.30 1.12 -129.09
CA ASN A 300 -11.78 -0.23 -129.29
C ASN A 300 -10.92 -0.72 -128.11
N ILE A 301 -10.85 0.06 -127.02
CA ILE A 301 -10.03 -0.24 -125.83
C ILE A 301 -10.89 -0.39 -124.59
N SER A 302 -10.63 -1.46 -123.84
CA SER A 302 -11.12 -1.68 -122.49
C SER A 302 -9.98 -1.51 -121.48
N MET A 303 -10.23 -0.79 -120.39
CA MET A 303 -9.23 -0.50 -119.36
C MET A 303 -9.61 -1.24 -118.08
N ASN A 304 -8.68 -2.06 -117.56
CA ASN A 304 -8.84 -2.69 -116.26
C ASN A 304 -8.66 -1.65 -115.13
N LYS A 305 -9.31 -1.86 -113.98
CA LYS A 305 -9.21 -0.98 -112.80
C LYS A 305 -7.75 -0.76 -112.38
N LYS A 306 -6.93 -1.81 -112.42
CA LYS A 306 -5.50 -1.74 -112.08
C LYS A 306 -4.71 -0.83 -113.03
N ALA A 307 -5.05 -0.83 -114.32
CA ALA A 307 -4.44 0.06 -115.31
C ALA A 307 -4.80 1.53 -115.07
N LEU A 308 -6.05 1.81 -114.66
CA LEU A 308 -6.50 3.16 -114.35
C LEU A 308 -5.81 3.74 -113.10
N ASP A 309 -5.70 2.94 -112.03
CA ASP A 309 -5.00 3.34 -110.81
C ASP A 309 -3.51 3.57 -111.07
N GLY A 310 -2.90 2.69 -111.88
CA GLY A 310 -1.51 2.83 -112.29
C GLY A 310 -1.25 4.04 -113.19
N PHE A 311 -2.20 4.39 -114.06
CA PHE A 311 -2.11 5.58 -114.92
C PHE A 311 -2.17 6.89 -114.11
N VAL A 312 -2.95 6.97 -113.04
CA VAL A 312 -3.02 8.18 -112.20
C VAL A 312 -1.70 8.44 -111.48
N LEU A 313 -1.04 7.38 -111.02
CA LEU A 313 0.17 7.43 -110.20
C LEU A 313 1.46 7.72 -110.97
N ILE A 314 1.46 7.62 -112.30
CA ILE A 314 2.63 7.96 -113.12
C ILE A 314 2.74 9.49 -113.30
N PRO A 315 3.96 10.05 -113.44
CA PRO A 315 4.13 11.48 -113.67
C PRO A 315 3.59 11.92 -115.05
N GLU A 316 3.24 13.20 -115.17
CA GLU A 316 2.48 13.75 -116.30
C GLU A 316 3.18 13.55 -117.67
N ASP A 317 4.50 13.67 -117.70
CA ASP A 317 5.32 13.42 -118.90
C ASP A 317 5.21 11.97 -119.41
N MET A 318 5.03 11.01 -118.49
CA MET A 318 4.81 9.61 -118.81
C MET A 318 3.36 9.32 -119.18
N LYS A 319 2.38 10.03 -118.60
CA LYS A 319 0.96 9.92 -118.97
C LYS A 319 0.72 10.24 -120.42
N ILE A 320 1.29 11.34 -120.91
CA ILE A 320 1.14 11.78 -122.31
C ILE A 320 1.64 10.68 -123.27
N LYS A 321 2.84 10.13 -123.04
CA LYS A 321 3.38 9.05 -123.88
C LYS A 321 2.63 7.73 -123.72
N CYS A 322 2.08 7.46 -122.55
CA CYS A 322 1.23 6.29 -122.32
C CYS A 322 -0.07 6.40 -123.14
N GLU A 323 -0.70 7.58 -123.11
CA GLU A 323 -1.92 7.88 -123.86
C GLU A 323 -1.69 7.85 -125.38
N GLU A 324 -0.51 8.29 -125.85
CA GLU A 324 -0.09 8.13 -127.25
C GLU A 324 -0.04 6.65 -127.67
N VAL A 325 0.53 5.78 -126.83
CA VAL A 325 0.55 4.32 -127.09
C VAL A 325 -0.87 3.75 -127.08
N ILE A 326 -1.74 4.17 -126.16
CA ILE A 326 -3.15 3.76 -126.12
C ILE A 326 -3.87 4.22 -127.40
N HIS A 327 -3.61 5.43 -127.88
CA HIS A 327 -4.17 5.92 -129.14
C HIS A 327 -3.75 5.07 -130.34
N GLN A 328 -2.45 4.76 -130.45
CA GLN A 328 -1.94 3.88 -131.50
C GLN A 328 -2.55 2.47 -131.42
N LEU A 329 -2.73 1.93 -130.21
CA LEU A 329 -3.43 0.67 -130.00
C LEU A 329 -4.90 0.73 -130.46
N ASN A 330 -5.59 1.86 -130.27
CA ASN A 330 -6.99 2.00 -130.66
C ASN A 330 -7.18 2.13 -132.19
N GLU A 331 -6.28 2.82 -132.87
CA GLU A 331 -6.34 3.02 -134.33
C GLU A 331 -5.82 1.81 -135.11
N ASN A 332 -4.59 1.38 -134.84
CA ASN A 332 -3.94 0.29 -135.57
C ASN A 332 -2.97 -0.47 -134.64
N PRO A 333 -3.43 -1.60 -134.05
CA PRO A 333 -2.67 -2.38 -133.08
C PRO A 333 -1.32 -2.93 -133.56
N ASP A 334 -1.13 -3.05 -134.87
CA ASP A 334 0.07 -3.64 -135.47
C ASP A 334 1.22 -2.62 -135.65
N LEU A 335 0.94 -1.32 -135.48
CA LEU A 335 1.96 -0.27 -135.53
C LEU A 335 2.73 -0.12 -134.20
N VAL A 336 2.25 -0.73 -133.13
CA VAL A 336 2.83 -0.58 -131.79
C VAL A 336 4.01 -1.54 -131.59
N HIS A 337 5.16 -0.99 -131.21
CA HIS A 337 6.36 -1.79 -130.97
C HIS A 337 6.25 -2.63 -129.68
N ILE A 338 6.01 -3.93 -129.85
CA ILE A 338 5.92 -4.90 -128.75
C ILE A 338 7.34 -5.31 -128.32
N LYS A 339 7.66 -5.14 -127.03
CA LYS A 339 8.96 -5.54 -126.50
C LYS A 339 9.07 -7.06 -126.33
N ARG A 340 8.07 -7.67 -125.68
CA ARG A 340 8.02 -9.11 -125.41
C ARG A 340 6.60 -9.58 -125.14
N LYS A 341 6.37 -10.88 -125.32
CA LYS A 341 5.19 -11.58 -124.85
C LYS A 341 5.41 -12.04 -123.41
N VAL A 342 4.45 -11.80 -122.54
CA VAL A 342 4.42 -12.23 -121.15
C VAL A 342 3.38 -13.33 -121.03
N PHE A 343 3.80 -14.51 -120.58
CA PHE A 343 2.92 -15.65 -120.37
C PHE A 343 2.57 -15.74 -118.89
N SER A 344 1.28 -15.78 -118.58
CA SER A 344 0.80 -16.12 -117.23
C SER A 344 0.96 -17.62 -117.00
N LYS A 345 1.26 -18.02 -115.76
CA LYS A 345 1.35 -19.45 -115.38
C LYS A 345 -0.01 -20.15 -115.31
N LYS A 346 -1.12 -19.40 -115.23
CA LYS A 346 -2.48 -19.93 -115.00
C LYS A 346 -3.43 -19.81 -116.19
N SER A 347 -3.26 -18.79 -117.04
CA SER A 347 -4.06 -18.60 -118.25
C SER A 347 -3.18 -18.71 -119.50
N SER A 348 -3.60 -19.47 -120.51
CA SER A 348 -2.87 -19.61 -121.80
C SER A 348 -2.97 -18.38 -122.71
N GLU A 349 -3.45 -17.25 -122.20
CA GLU A 349 -3.63 -16.02 -122.95
C GLU A 349 -2.31 -15.25 -123.11
N THR A 350 -2.09 -14.70 -124.29
CA THR A 350 -0.85 -13.97 -124.61
C THR A 350 -1.00 -12.50 -124.22
N VAL A 351 -0.34 -12.07 -123.14
CA VAL A 351 -0.22 -10.66 -122.74
C VAL A 351 1.02 -10.04 -123.40
N LEU A 352 0.88 -8.83 -123.92
CA LEU A 352 1.93 -8.11 -124.64
C LEU A 352 2.44 -6.94 -123.79
N GLU A 353 3.76 -6.83 -123.66
CA GLU A 353 4.42 -5.71 -122.96
C GLU A 353 4.88 -4.65 -123.96
N VAL A 354 4.44 -3.41 -123.73
CA VAL A 354 4.89 -2.21 -124.45
C VAL A 354 5.65 -1.32 -123.49
N ILE A 355 6.74 -0.73 -124.00
CA ILE A 355 7.49 0.28 -123.27
C ILE A 355 7.09 1.65 -123.79
N PHE A 356 6.79 2.56 -122.87
CA PHE A 356 6.66 3.99 -123.16
C PHE A 356 7.59 4.79 -122.25
N SER A 357 8.04 5.96 -122.71
CA SER A 357 8.90 6.89 -121.95
C SER A 357 10.08 6.23 -121.21
N TYR A 358 10.79 5.28 -121.83
CA TYR A 358 11.93 4.48 -121.30
C TYR A 358 11.63 3.59 -120.07
N LYS A 359 11.02 4.13 -119.02
CA LYS A 359 10.74 3.46 -117.74
C LYS A 359 9.28 3.01 -117.58
N GLY A 360 8.38 3.41 -118.47
CA GLY A 360 6.97 3.03 -118.46
C GLY A 360 6.76 1.64 -119.02
N ARG A 361 5.75 0.94 -118.50
CA ARG A 361 5.35 -0.40 -118.90
C ARG A 361 3.83 -0.44 -119.03
N LEU A 362 3.34 -0.85 -120.18
CA LEU A 362 1.93 -1.06 -120.46
C LEU A 362 1.74 -2.52 -120.85
N TYR A 363 0.82 -3.20 -120.19
CA TYR A 363 0.48 -4.60 -120.43
C TYR A 363 -0.92 -4.67 -121.02
N PHE A 364 -1.06 -5.28 -122.19
CA PHE A 364 -2.35 -5.41 -122.86
C PHE A 364 -2.54 -6.79 -123.51
N ARG A 365 -3.79 -7.19 -123.73
CA ARG A 365 -4.15 -8.40 -124.50
C ARG A 365 -5.12 -8.05 -125.63
N ARG A 366 -5.15 -8.88 -126.67
CA ARG A 366 -6.11 -8.78 -127.78
C ARG A 366 -7.25 -9.77 -127.54
N LEU A 367 -8.50 -9.29 -127.54
CA LEU A 367 -9.71 -10.11 -127.44
C LEU A 367 -10.12 -10.66 -128.82
N PRO A 368 -10.95 -11.72 -128.87
CA PRO A 368 -11.43 -12.31 -130.12
C PRO A 368 -12.16 -11.31 -131.05
N ASP A 369 -12.81 -10.30 -130.47
CA ASP A 369 -13.64 -9.32 -131.17
C ASP A 369 -12.83 -8.11 -131.70
N GLN A 370 -11.52 -8.29 -131.98
CA GLN A 370 -10.56 -7.23 -132.35
C GLN A 370 -10.42 -6.08 -131.32
N HIS A 371 -11.02 -6.21 -130.14
CA HIS A 371 -10.88 -5.25 -129.04
C HIS A 371 -9.59 -5.48 -128.26
N ILE A 372 -9.02 -4.41 -127.71
CA ILE A 372 -7.84 -4.48 -126.85
C ILE A 372 -8.23 -4.25 -125.40
N GLU A 373 -7.64 -5.02 -124.50
CA GLU A 373 -7.75 -4.80 -123.06
C GLU A 373 -6.41 -4.44 -122.47
N VAL A 374 -6.33 -3.27 -121.83
CA VAL A 374 -5.16 -2.83 -121.07
C VAL A 374 -5.31 -3.28 -119.62
N LEU A 375 -4.40 -4.15 -119.17
CA LEU A 375 -4.47 -4.85 -117.89
C LEU A 375 -3.78 -4.09 -116.76
N SER A 376 -2.57 -3.57 -117.02
CA SER A 376 -1.85 -2.74 -116.06
C SER A 376 -0.97 -1.70 -116.78
N ILE A 377 -0.83 -0.54 -116.15
CA ILE A 377 0.05 0.55 -116.54
C ILE A 377 0.92 0.86 -115.32
N GLY A 378 2.23 0.88 -115.50
CA GLY A 378 3.15 1.10 -114.39
C GLY A 378 4.52 1.58 -114.83
N THR A 379 5.43 1.59 -113.87
CA THR A 379 6.85 1.90 -114.10
C THR A 379 7.70 0.66 -113.83
N LYS A 380 8.99 0.73 -114.18
CA LYS A 380 9.96 -0.33 -113.83
C LYS A 380 9.92 -0.71 -112.33
N ASN A 381 9.60 0.23 -111.42
CA ASN A 381 9.58 -0.03 -109.98
C ASN A 381 8.33 -0.79 -109.52
N THR A 382 7.23 -0.71 -110.27
CA THR A 382 5.97 -1.42 -109.97
C THR A 382 5.88 -2.76 -110.71
N GLN A 383 6.84 -3.05 -111.58
CA GLN A 383 6.84 -4.22 -112.47
C GLN A 383 6.58 -5.54 -111.76
N LEU A 384 7.17 -5.79 -110.58
CA LEU A 384 6.93 -7.04 -109.83
C LEU A 384 5.47 -7.17 -109.41
N LYS A 385 4.88 -6.10 -108.85
CA LYS A 385 3.47 -6.05 -108.44
C LYS A 385 2.52 -6.13 -109.64
N ASP A 386 2.91 -5.55 -110.78
CA ASP A 386 2.12 -5.57 -112.01
C ASP A 386 2.12 -6.98 -112.66
N LEU A 387 3.26 -7.68 -112.60
CA LEU A 387 3.36 -9.07 -113.05
C LEU A 387 2.62 -10.03 -112.11
N GLU A 388 2.71 -9.85 -110.80
CA GLU A 388 1.92 -10.63 -109.81
C GLU A 388 0.41 -10.48 -110.06
N PHE A 389 -0.05 -9.27 -110.39
CA PHE A 389 -1.44 -9.04 -110.76
C PHE A 389 -1.81 -9.79 -112.05
N ILE A 390 -0.96 -9.74 -113.08
CA ILE A 390 -1.19 -10.44 -114.35
C ILE A 390 -1.18 -11.98 -114.18
N ASP A 391 -0.34 -12.52 -113.28
CA ASP A 391 -0.35 -13.94 -112.92
C ASP A 391 -1.58 -14.36 -112.10
N SER A 392 -2.27 -13.40 -111.47
CA SER A 392 -3.48 -13.65 -110.67
C SER A 392 -4.79 -13.61 -111.47
N LEU A 393 -4.74 -13.07 -112.70
CA LEU A 393 -5.83 -13.09 -113.68
C LEU A 393 -5.90 -14.46 -114.38
#